data_AF-A0A380SAW0-F1
#
_entry.id   AF-A0A380SAW0-F1
#
_cell.length_a   1.000
_cell.length_b   1.000
_cell.length_c   1.000
_cell.angle_alpha   90.00
_cell.angle_beta   90.00
_cell.angle_gamma   90.00
#
_symmetry.space_group_name_H-M   'P 1'
#
loop_
_entity.id
_entity.type
_entity.pdbx_description
1 polymer ?
#
loop_
_entity_poly.entity_id
_entity_poly.type
_entity_poly.pdbx_seq_one_letter_code
_entity_poly.pdbx_strand_id
1 'polypeptide(L)'
;MHLISYGEKGNVFVSHLSNLLQVPSFITADKDKRFDQQISEIINEEITSATGPTEIYFDPKSETYDVADQAIFTVLNPSRYLKYLDVVRVNYGGANETEN
;
A
#
# COMPACT_ATOMS: atom_id res chain seq x y z
N MET A 1 -7.58 -10.13 -8.88
CA MET A 1 -8.02 -8.93 -8.11
C MET A 1 -6.82 -8.46 -7.32
N HIS A 2 -6.58 -7.15 -7.26
CA HIS A 2 -5.50 -6.55 -6.47
C HIS A 2 -6.08 -5.47 -5.57
N LEU A 3 -5.62 -5.40 -4.32
CA LEU A 3 -5.99 -4.32 -3.40
C LEU A 3 -4.92 -3.22 -3.47
N ILE A 4 -5.32 -1.98 -3.76
CA ILE A 4 -4.39 -0.87 -3.91
C ILE A 4 -4.74 0.22 -2.90
N SER A 5 -3.74 0.75 -2.21
CA SER A 5 -3.91 1.92 -1.35
C SER A 5 -2.70 2.85 -1.39
N TYR A 6 -2.89 4.08 -0.93
CA TYR A 6 -1.91 5.16 -0.96
C TYR A 6 -1.96 6.08 0.26
N GLY A 7 -2.85 5.83 1.21
CA GLY A 7 -3.03 6.66 2.41
C GLY A 7 -2.81 5.83 3.67
N GLU A 8 -2.27 6.44 4.73
CA GLU A 8 -1.76 5.72 5.91
C GLU A 8 -2.76 4.74 6.54
N LYS A 9 -4.03 5.15 6.71
CA LYS A 9 -5.11 4.28 7.22
C LYS A 9 -5.58 3.25 6.19
N GLY A 10 -5.61 3.65 4.92
CA GLY A 10 -5.97 2.75 3.82
C GLY A 10 -4.95 1.63 3.67
N ASN A 11 -3.66 1.92 3.82
CA ASN A 11 -2.57 0.95 3.77
C ASN A 11 -2.67 -0.07 4.90
N VAL A 12 -3.02 0.37 6.11
CA VAL A 12 -3.33 -0.51 7.26
C VAL A 12 -4.52 -1.41 6.92
N PHE A 13 -5.65 -0.83 6.53
CA PHE A 13 -6.87 -1.59 6.22
C PHE A 13 -6.63 -2.61 5.12
N VAL A 14 -5.96 -2.21 4.03
CA VAL A 14 -5.63 -3.08 2.91
C VAL A 14 -4.63 -4.17 3.31
N SER A 15 -3.65 -3.88 4.18
CA SER A 15 -2.73 -4.93 4.69
C SER A 15 -3.49 -6.03 5.43
N HIS A 16 -4.40 -5.64 6.33
CA HIS A 16 -5.22 -6.58 7.09
C HIS A 16 -6.21 -7.34 6.19
N LEU A 17 -6.88 -6.65 5.27
CA LEU A 17 -7.83 -7.26 4.33
C LEU A 17 -7.13 -8.20 3.33
N SER A 18 -5.95 -7.84 2.86
CA SER A 18 -5.08 -8.65 1.99
C SER A 18 -4.73 -9.97 2.65
N ASN A 19 -4.39 -9.95 3.94
CA ASN A 19 -4.11 -11.16 4.72
C ASN A 19 -5.37 -12.00 4.94
N LEU A 20 -6.50 -11.37 5.30
CA LEU A 20 -7.76 -12.07 5.50
C LEU A 20 -8.28 -12.76 4.23
N LEU A 21 -8.17 -12.09 3.08
CA LEU A 21 -8.68 -12.59 1.80
C LEU A 21 -7.65 -13.39 1.00
N GLN A 22 -6.38 -13.41 1.43
CA GLN A 22 -5.24 -13.98 0.69
C GLN A 22 -5.10 -13.43 -0.74
N VAL A 23 -5.28 -12.11 -0.90
CA VAL A 23 -5.20 -11.42 -2.19
C VAL A 23 -3.97 -10.51 -2.21
N PRO A 24 -3.19 -10.42 -3.30
CA PRO A 24 -2.05 -9.51 -3.37
C PRO A 24 -2.47 -8.05 -3.18
N SER A 25 -1.62 -7.29 -2.49
CA SER A 25 -1.85 -5.86 -2.28
C SER A 25 -0.64 -5.00 -2.62
N PHE A 26 -0.92 -3.77 -3.05
CA PHE A 26 0.06 -2.75 -3.37
C PHE A 26 -0.25 -1.51 -2.54
N ILE A 27 0.67 -1.12 -1.65
CA ILE A 27 0.49 0.00 -0.73
C ILE A 27 1.68 0.96 -0.77
N THR A 28 1.51 2.19 -0.29
CA THR A 28 2.66 3.02 0.09
C THR A 28 3.18 2.59 1.47
N ALA A 29 4.42 3.00 1.81
CA ALA A 29 5.07 2.56 3.04
C ALA A 29 4.41 3.09 4.33
N ASP A 30 3.74 4.25 4.25
CA ASP A 30 3.17 4.88 5.44
C ASP A 30 2.01 4.08 6.03
N LYS A 31 1.99 3.92 7.35
CA LYS A 31 0.92 3.25 8.09
C LYS A 31 0.56 4.04 9.34
N ASP A 32 -0.74 4.20 9.57
CA ASP A 32 -1.25 4.82 10.80
C ASP A 32 -1.15 3.80 11.94
N LYS A 33 -0.17 3.97 12.82
CA LYS A 33 0.10 3.04 13.93
C LYS A 33 -1.07 2.88 14.89
N ARG A 34 -1.81 3.96 15.16
CA ARG A 34 -2.94 3.93 16.10
C ARG A 34 -4.09 3.14 15.50
N PHE A 35 -4.36 3.37 14.22
CA PHE A 35 -5.39 2.64 13.49
C PHE A 35 -5.02 1.16 13.32
N ASP A 36 -3.75 0.85 13.09
CA ASP A 36 -3.25 -0.53 13.01
C ASP A 36 -3.50 -1.32 14.30
N GLN A 37 -3.22 -0.69 15.45
CA GLN A 37 -3.53 -1.28 16.75
C GLN A 37 -5.04 -1.53 16.91
N GLN A 38 -5.88 -0.55 16.58
CA GLN A 38 -7.34 -0.68 16.68
C GLN A 38 -7.89 -1.81 15.81
N ILE A 39 -7.35 -1.97 14.59
CA ILE A 39 -7.78 -3.05 13.69
C ILE A 39 -7.31 -4.41 14.19
N SER A 40 -6.07 -4.49 14.68
CA SER A 40 -5.50 -5.73 15.22
C SER A 40 -6.27 -6.23 16.45
N GLU A 41 -6.78 -5.33 17.29
CA GLU A 41 -7.65 -5.69 18.43
C GLU A 41 -9.02 -6.26 17.99
N ILE A 42 -9.50 -5.91 16.80
CA ILE A 42 -10.79 -6.36 16.25
C ILE A 42 -10.64 -7.67 15.49
N ILE A 43 -9.55 -7.81 14.73
CA ILE A 43 -9.26 -8.99 13.91
C ILE A 43 -8.57 -10.02 14.79
N ASN A 44 -9.36 -10.94 15.35
CA ASN A 44 -8.86 -12.04 16.18
C ASN A 44 -7.76 -12.84 15.42
N GLU A 45 -6.59 -13.00 16.04
CA GLU A 45 -5.31 -13.45 15.46
C GLU A 45 -5.25 -14.91 14.93
N GLU A 46 -6.37 -15.55 14.61
CA GLU A 46 -6.37 -16.90 14.00
C GLU A 46 -6.25 -16.88 12.45
N ILE A 47 -5.82 -15.76 11.86
CA ILE A 47 -5.41 -15.71 10.46
C ILE A 47 -4.00 -16.29 10.37
N THR A 48 -3.95 -17.61 10.30
CA THR A 48 -2.77 -18.43 10.10
C THR A 48 -1.96 -17.95 8.88
N SER A 49 -0.87 -17.22 9.17
CA SER A 49 0.46 -17.17 8.54
C SER A 49 0.65 -17.15 7.02
N ALA A 50 -0.40 -17.23 6.19
CA ALA A 50 -0.34 -16.97 4.77
C ALA A 50 -0.57 -15.47 4.55
N THR A 51 0.48 -14.68 4.76
CA THR A 51 0.47 -13.27 4.36
C THR A 51 0.23 -13.19 2.86
N GLY A 52 -0.87 -12.55 2.46
CA GLY A 52 -1.04 -12.15 1.07
C GLY A 52 0.15 -11.26 0.69
N PRO A 53 0.80 -11.46 -0.47
CA PRO A 53 1.99 -10.70 -0.83
C PRO A 53 1.62 -9.21 -0.87
N THR A 54 2.18 -8.46 0.09
CA THR A 54 2.03 -7.01 0.18
C THR A 54 3.28 -6.37 -0.39
N GLU A 55 3.13 -5.65 -1.49
CA GLU A 55 4.22 -4.91 -2.14
C GLU A 55 4.13 -3.43 -1.77
N ILE A 56 5.27 -2.86 -1.39
CA ILE A 56 5.41 -1.41 -1.17
C ILE A 56 5.91 -0.80 -2.48
N TYR A 57 5.04 -0.06 -3.18
CA TYR A 57 5.42 0.53 -4.47
C TYR A 57 6.01 1.94 -4.35
N PHE A 58 5.84 2.59 -3.19
CA PHE A 58 6.41 3.92 -2.93
C PHE A 58 6.59 4.17 -1.43
N ASP A 59 7.73 4.74 -1.06
CA ASP A 59 8.07 5.15 0.31
C ASP A 59 8.42 6.65 0.35
N PRO A 60 7.52 7.52 0.86
CA PRO A 60 7.78 8.95 0.98
C PRO A 60 8.84 9.30 2.04
N LYS A 61 9.21 8.36 2.92
CA LYS A 61 10.19 8.56 3.98
C LYS A 61 11.50 7.81 3.71
N SER A 62 11.70 7.38 2.46
CA SER A 62 12.92 6.69 2.05
C SER A 62 14.16 7.57 2.28
N GLU A 63 15.23 6.95 2.76
CA GLU A 63 16.53 7.60 3.01
C GLU A 63 17.19 8.14 1.74
N THR A 64 16.68 7.77 0.56
CA THR A 64 17.15 8.28 -0.72
C THR A 64 16.66 9.70 -1.04
N TYR A 65 15.63 10.17 -0.35
CA TYR A 65 15.10 11.53 -0.50
C TYR A 65 15.69 12.46 0.55
N ASP A 66 15.87 13.73 0.18
CA ASP A 66 16.30 14.73 1.15
C ASP A 66 15.18 15.10 2.15
N VAL A 67 15.53 15.76 3.23
CA VAL A 67 14.57 16.13 4.30
C VAL A 67 13.47 17.06 3.77
N ALA A 68 13.78 17.89 2.76
CA ALA A 68 12.81 18.82 2.18
C ALA A 68 11.76 18.07 1.37
N ASP A 69 12.17 17.11 0.54
CA ASP A 69 11.32 16.21 -0.22
C ASP A 69 10.42 15.40 0.72
N GLN A 70 10.97 14.83 1.79
CA GLN A 70 10.20 14.11 2.81
C GLN A 70 9.12 14.99 3.45
N ALA A 71 9.45 16.23 3.81
CA ALA A 71 8.49 17.19 4.36
C ALA A 71 7.39 17.54 3.34
N ILE A 72 7.77 17.75 2.07
CA ILE A 72 6.85 18.03 0.98
C ILE A 72 5.87 16.85 0.80
N PHE A 73 6.34 15.61 0.85
CA PHE A 73 5.48 14.43 0.72
C PHE A 73 4.37 14.35 1.78
N THR A 74 4.55 14.94 2.96
CA THR A 74 3.50 14.95 4.00
C THR A 74 2.31 15.87 3.72
N VAL A 75 2.51 16.92 2.91
CA VAL A 75 1.47 17.93 2.61
C VAL A 75 0.80 17.73 1.26
N LEU A 76 1.36 16.85 0.43
CA LEU A 76 0.85 16.58 -0.91
C LEU A 76 -0.28 15.55 -0.87
N ASN A 77 -1.18 15.64 -1.85
CA ASN A 77 -2.26 14.67 -2.02
C ASN A 77 -1.67 13.26 -2.26
N PRO A 78 -1.90 12.28 -1.36
CA PRO A 78 -1.27 10.96 -1.46
C PRO A 78 -1.68 10.16 -2.70
N SER A 79 -2.81 10.47 -3.35
CA SER A 79 -3.22 9.83 -4.61
C SER A 79 -2.17 9.98 -5.72
N ARG A 80 -1.33 11.01 -5.64
CA ARG A 80 -0.25 11.23 -6.60
C ARG A 80 0.78 10.10 -6.63
N TYR A 81 0.88 9.32 -5.55
CA TYR A 81 1.83 8.21 -5.46
C TYR A 81 1.44 7.04 -6.37
N LEU A 82 0.18 6.96 -6.80
CA LEU A 82 -0.29 5.96 -7.78
C LEU A 82 0.53 5.96 -9.09
N LYS A 83 1.15 7.09 -9.45
CA LYS A 83 2.03 7.17 -10.63
C LYS A 83 3.28 6.28 -10.53
N TYR A 84 3.67 5.87 -9.31
CA TYR A 84 4.81 4.98 -9.06
C TYR A 84 4.40 3.51 -9.04
N LEU A 85 3.10 3.20 -9.12
CA LEU A 85 2.62 1.83 -9.22
C LEU A 85 2.93 1.27 -10.61
N ASP A 86 3.70 0.18 -10.65
CA ASP A 86 3.99 -0.53 -11.90
C ASP A 86 2.74 -1.29 -12.38
N VAL A 87 1.96 -0.64 -13.24
CA VAL A 87 0.72 -1.19 -13.82
C VAL A 87 0.95 -2.46 -14.65
N VAL A 88 2.17 -2.68 -15.18
CA VAL A 88 2.48 -3.90 -15.92
C VAL A 88 2.54 -5.10 -14.96
N ARG A 89 3.08 -4.90 -13.75
CA ARG A 89 3.05 -5.91 -12.68
C ARG A 89 1.65 -6.18 -12.17
N VAL A 90 0.83 -5.14 -12.01
CA VAL A 90 -0.58 -5.28 -11.59
C VAL A 90 -1.40 -6.08 -12.60
N ASN A 91 -1.03 -6.03 -13.88
CA ASN A 91 -1.71 -6.74 -14.96
C ASN A 91 -1.07 -8.08 -15.35
N TYR A 92 -0.15 -8.64 -14.56
CA TYR A 92 0.59 -9.89 -14.88
C TYR A 92 1.30 -9.86 -16.25
N GLY A 93 1.82 -8.71 -16.67
CA GLY A 93 2.45 -8.56 -17.99
C GLY A 93 1.45 -8.46 -19.15
N GLY A 94 0.14 -8.43 -18.88
CA GLY A 94 -0.86 -8.04 -19.85
C GLY A 94 -0.71 -6.57 -20.19
N ALA A 95 -0.35 -6.27 -21.44
CA ALA A 95 -0.48 -4.94 -22.00
C ALA A 95 -1.98 -4.65 -22.14
N ASN A 96 -2.61 -4.13 -21.08
CA ASN A 96 -3.85 -3.41 -21.27
C ASN A 96 -3.45 -2.06 -21.85
N GLU A 97 -3.47 -2.03 -23.18
CA GLU A 97 -3.42 -0.86 -24.04
C GLU A 97 -4.19 0.30 -23.39
N THR A 98 -3.45 1.25 -22.80
CA THR A 98 -3.82 2.65 -22.94
C THR A 98 -3.05 3.16 -24.14
N GLU A 99 -3.51 2.78 -25.33
CA GLU A 99 -3.24 3.54 -26.54
C GLU A 99 -3.80 4.95 -26.32
N ASN A 100 -2.92 5.95 -26.37
CA ASN A 100 -3.27 7.36 -26.57
C ASN A 100 -2.60 7.83 -27.84
#